data_AF-A0A1N6KUN0-F1
#
_entry.id   AF-A0A1N6KUN0-F1
#
_cell.length_a   1.000
_cell.length_b   1.000
_cell.length_c   1.000
_cell.angle_alpha   90.00
_cell.angle_beta   90.00
_cell.angle_gamma   90.00
#
_symmetry.space_group_name_H-M   'P 1'
#
loop_
_entity.id
_entity.type
_entity.pdbx_description
1 polymer ?
#
loop_
_entity_poly.entity_id
_entity_poly.type
_entity_poly.pdbx_seq_one_letter_code
_entity_poly.pdbx_strand_id
1 'polypeptide(L)'
;MANEVLVEDWTPGRKLWLKTPGRYSMDVAVEILGWIEGFDNVSILDPGWPSPGYGKLVEVGIKVQFGNIQFAIMCSYDDIFIDRIAGNNRKFTTLCEAIQQKFVTT
;
A
#
# COMPACT_ATOMS: atom_id res chain seq x y z
N MET A 1 21.46 9.07 0.68
CA MET A 1 20.92 8.49 1.93
C MET A 1 20.01 7.36 1.51
N ALA A 2 20.14 6.18 2.12
CA ALA A 2 19.28 5.05 1.76
C ALA A 2 17.83 5.43 2.13
N ASN A 3 16.91 5.30 1.18
CA ASN A 3 15.49 5.55 1.43
C ASN A 3 14.96 4.33 2.19
N GLU A 4 14.72 4.50 3.48
CA GLU A 4 14.27 3.43 4.36
C GLU A 4 12.74 3.40 4.40
N VAL A 5 12.15 2.23 4.19
CA VAL A 5 10.74 1.98 4.48
C VAL A 5 10.71 1.00 5.64
N LEU A 6 9.95 1.34 6.67
CA LEU A 6 9.87 0.60 7.94
C LEU A 6 8.46 0.07 8.15
N VAL A 7 8.34 -1.01 8.91
CA VAL A 7 7.03 -1.52 9.37
C VAL A 7 6.77 -0.96 10.76
N GLU A 8 5.72 -0.14 10.90
CA GLU A 8 5.30 0.40 12.20
C GLU A 8 4.27 -0.50 12.89
N ASP A 9 3.36 -1.08 12.12
CA ASP A 9 2.35 -2.01 12.65
C ASP A 9 1.97 -3.05 11.60
N TRP A 10 1.77 -4.28 12.05
CA TRP A 10 1.34 -5.41 11.25
C TRP A 10 0.22 -6.14 11.99
N THR A 11 -0.91 -6.39 11.33
CA THR A 11 -1.85 -7.44 11.77
C THR A 11 -2.17 -8.38 10.61
N PRO A 12 -1.76 -9.68 10.67
CA PRO A 12 -1.96 -10.59 9.56
C PRO A 12 -3.44 -10.71 9.19
N GLY A 13 -3.75 -10.66 7.90
CA GLY A 13 -5.12 -10.73 7.39
C GLY A 13 -5.97 -9.48 7.63
N ARG A 14 -5.39 -8.39 8.14
CA ARG A 14 -6.14 -7.16 8.43
C ARG A 14 -5.46 -5.90 7.93
N LYS A 15 -4.22 -5.64 8.33
CA LYS A 15 -3.55 -4.37 8.06
C LYS A 15 -2.04 -4.51 7.94
N LEU A 16 -1.46 -3.59 7.18
CA LEU A 16 -0.04 -3.30 7.13
C LEU A 16 0.15 -1.77 7.18
N TRP A 17 0.89 -1.29 8.17
CA TRP A 17 1.31 0.11 8.30
C TRP A 17 2.81 0.20 8.04
N LEU A 18 3.17 0.98 7.01
CA LEU A 18 4.54 1.32 6.67
C LEU A 18 4.83 2.78 6.98
N LYS A 19 6.07 3.06 7.37
CA LYS A 19 6.60 4.41 7.51
C LYS A 19 7.73 4.66 6.52
N THR A 20 7.80 5.87 6.00
CA THR A 20 8.77 6.29 4.98
C THR A 20 9.56 7.52 5.47
N PRO A 21 10.43 7.38 6.49
CA PRO A 21 11.13 8.52 7.07
C PRO A 21 11.94 9.29 6.02
N GLY A 22 11.76 10.61 5.96
CA GLY A 22 12.50 11.46 5.01
C GLY A 22 12.08 11.31 3.54
N ARG A 23 10.98 10.58 3.26
CA ARG A 23 10.39 10.44 1.93
C ARG A 23 8.88 10.71 1.99
N TYR A 24 8.31 11.28 0.93
CA TYR A 24 6.87 11.42 0.83
C TYR A 24 6.21 10.03 0.67
N SER A 25 5.31 9.69 1.59
CA SER A 25 4.59 8.40 1.59
C SER A 25 3.85 8.14 0.28
N MET A 26 3.34 9.20 -0.37
CA MET A 26 2.62 9.11 -1.64
C MET A 26 3.46 8.50 -2.75
N ASP A 27 4.74 8.89 -2.90
CA ASP A 27 5.61 8.34 -3.95
C ASP A 27 5.80 6.83 -3.77
N VAL A 28 6.03 6.41 -2.53
CA VAL A 28 6.18 4.98 -2.19
C VAL A 28 4.86 4.24 -2.39
N ALA A 29 3.74 4.85 -2.02
CA ALA A 29 2.44 4.21 -2.20
C ALA A 29 2.05 4.07 -3.68
N VAL A 30 2.43 5.02 -4.53
CA VAL A 30 2.32 4.92 -5.99
C VAL A 30 3.24 3.82 -6.53
N GLU A 31 4.47 3.71 -6.05
CA GLU A 31 5.38 2.60 -6.41
C GLU A 31 4.80 1.24 -6.02
N ILE A 32 4.21 1.13 -4.83
CA ILE A 32 3.53 -0.09 -4.35
C ILE A 32 2.35 -0.41 -5.28
N LEU A 33 1.48 0.56 -5.60
CA LEU A 33 0.35 0.33 -6.50
C LEU A 33 0.79 -0.10 -7.90
N GLY A 34 1.78 0.58 -8.48
CA GLY A 34 2.29 0.24 -9.81
C GLY A 34 2.94 -1.15 -9.83
N TRP A 35 3.59 -1.56 -8.75
CA TRP A 35 4.11 -2.92 -8.62
C TRP A 35 2.99 -3.97 -8.50
N ILE A 36 1.95 -3.70 -7.69
CA ILE A 36 0.80 -4.60 -7.52
C ILE A 36 -0.02 -4.69 -8.81
N GLU A 37 -0.17 -3.61 -9.58
CA GLU A 37 -0.87 -3.59 -10.87
C GLU A 37 -0.25 -4.57 -11.88
N GLY A 38 1.04 -4.90 -11.74
CA GLY A 38 1.71 -5.92 -12.54
C GLY A 38 1.30 -7.36 -12.23
N PHE A 39 0.49 -7.62 -11.19
CA PHE A 39 -0.01 -8.95 -10.87
C PHE A 39 -1.29 -9.28 -11.64
N ASP A 40 -1.42 -10.55 -12.04
CA ASP A 40 -2.65 -11.06 -12.66
C ASP A 40 -3.85 -10.89 -11.70
N ASN A 41 -4.98 -10.46 -12.25
CA ASN A 41 -6.25 -10.22 -11.53
C ASN A 41 -6.22 -9.06 -10.53
N VAL A 42 -5.37 -8.05 -10.75
CA VAL A 42 -5.46 -6.78 -10.04
C VAL A 42 -6.30 -5.78 -10.82
N SER A 43 -7.13 -5.02 -10.10
CA SER A 43 -7.81 -3.84 -10.62
C SER A 43 -7.82 -2.75 -9.56
N ILE A 44 -7.26 -1.59 -9.90
CA ILE A 44 -7.33 -0.39 -9.06
C ILE A 44 -8.69 0.27 -9.35
N LEU A 45 -9.57 0.29 -8.34
CA LEU A 45 -10.98 0.67 -8.50
C LEU A 45 -11.21 2.19 -8.46
N ASP A 46 -10.18 2.97 -8.12
CA ASP A 46 -10.18 4.43 -8.18
C ASP A 46 -8.89 4.94 -8.84
N PRO A 47 -8.90 5.15 -10.17
CA PRO A 47 -7.72 5.55 -10.93
C PRO A 47 -7.41 7.04 -10.84
N GLY A 48 -8.10 7.83 -10.01
CA GLY A 48 -7.85 9.28 -9.86
C GLY A 48 -6.55 9.63 -9.12
N TRP A 49 -5.90 8.65 -8.51
CA TRP A 49 -4.73 8.83 -7.64
C TRP A 49 -3.38 9.19 -8.28
N PRO A 50 -3.04 8.78 -9.53
CA PRO A 50 -1.74 9.09 -10.14
C PRO A 50 -1.65 10.53 -10.69
N SER A 51 -2.55 11.44 -10.30
CA SER A 51 -2.45 12.86 -10.70
C SER A 51 -1.51 13.62 -9.75
N PRO A 52 -0.38 14.18 -10.26
CA PRO A 52 0.64 14.79 -9.42
C PRO A 52 0.19 16.14 -8.85
N GLY A 53 0.49 16.36 -7.58
CA GLY A 53 0.34 17.63 -6.89
C GLY A 53 0.73 17.48 -5.43
N TYR A 54 1.74 18.23 -4.99
CA TYR A 54 2.25 18.22 -3.62
C TYR A 54 1.10 18.24 -2.59
N GLY A 55 1.11 17.28 -1.65
CA GLY A 55 0.47 17.45 -0.35
C GLY A 55 -1.01 17.10 -0.23
N LYS A 56 -1.58 16.22 -1.06
CA LYS A 56 -2.88 15.63 -0.69
C LYS A 56 -2.64 14.48 0.27
N LEU A 57 -2.90 14.72 1.57
CA LEU A 57 -3.27 13.65 2.48
C LEU A 57 -4.37 12.84 1.81
N VAL A 58 -4.19 11.54 1.65
CA VAL A 58 -5.20 10.68 1.06
C VAL A 58 -5.71 9.73 2.12
N GLU A 59 -6.55 10.30 2.98
CA GLU A 59 -7.27 9.61 4.04
C GLU A 59 -8.44 8.76 3.48
N VAL A 60 -8.83 8.97 2.23
CA VAL A 60 -10.01 8.32 1.62
C VAL A 60 -9.71 6.89 1.14
N GLY A 61 -8.44 6.56 0.87
CA GLY A 61 -7.97 5.22 0.52
C GLY A 61 -8.34 4.75 -0.89
N ILE A 62 -7.34 4.30 -1.64
CA ILE A 62 -7.52 3.73 -2.97
C ILE A 62 -7.86 2.27 -2.87
N LYS A 63 -9.07 1.93 -3.30
CA LYS A 63 -9.55 0.55 -3.31
C LYS A 63 -8.88 -0.23 -4.42
N VAL A 64 -8.34 -1.38 -4.07
CA VAL A 64 -7.72 -2.33 -4.99
C VAL A 64 -8.45 -3.67 -4.85
N GLN A 65 -8.83 -4.23 -5.99
CA GLN A 65 -9.31 -5.59 -6.10
C GLN A 65 -8.14 -6.49 -6.54
N PHE A 66 -7.88 -7.58 -5.83
CA PHE A 66 -6.90 -8.59 -6.21
C PHE A 66 -7.51 -9.99 -6.11
N GLY A 67 -7.92 -10.56 -7.23
CA GLY A 67 -8.70 -11.81 -7.24
C GLY A 67 -9.94 -11.71 -6.37
N ASN A 68 -9.98 -12.44 -5.25
CA ASN A 68 -11.10 -12.44 -4.29
C ASN A 68 -10.82 -11.65 -3.00
N ILE A 69 -9.82 -10.77 -3.00
CA ILE A 69 -9.57 -9.83 -1.90
C ILE A 69 -9.81 -8.39 -2.36
N GLN A 70 -10.32 -7.57 -1.45
CA GLN A 70 -10.45 -6.13 -1.63
C GLN A 70 -9.75 -5.44 -0.47
N PHE A 71 -8.93 -4.44 -0.76
CA PHE A 71 -8.19 -3.67 0.23
C PHE A 71 -8.09 -2.21 -0.19
N ALA A 72 -7.67 -1.33 0.72
CA ALA A 72 -7.39 0.06 0.45
C ALA A 72 -5.94 0.40 0.76
N ILE A 73 -5.32 1.24 -0.08
CA ILE A 73 -4.06 1.91 0.25
C ILE A 73 -4.34 3.38 0.54
N MET A 74 -3.94 3.84 1.72
CA MET A 74 -4.03 5.23 2.19
C MET A 74 -2.63 5.74 2.49
N CYS A 75 -2.44 7.05 2.42
CA CYS A 75 -1.19 7.67 2.83
C CYS A 75 -1.44 8.99 3.56
N SER A 76 -0.63 9.25 4.58
CA SER A 76 -0.66 10.47 5.39
C SER A 76 0.77 10.84 5.78
N TYR A 77 1.26 12.01 5.36
CA TYR A 77 2.63 12.45 5.62
C TYR A 77 3.70 11.40 5.24
N ASP A 78 4.30 10.73 6.22
CA ASP A 78 5.29 9.66 6.10
C ASP A 78 4.71 8.26 6.34
N ASP A 79 3.40 8.14 6.53
CA ASP A 79 2.70 6.88 6.77
C ASP A 79 1.96 6.36 5.53
N ILE A 80 1.98 5.04 5.35
CA ILE A 80 1.18 4.30 4.38
C ILE A 80 0.40 3.23 5.13
N PHE A 81 -0.91 3.21 4.92
CA PHE A 81 -1.80 2.21 5.50
C PHE A 81 -2.38 1.34 4.39
N ILE A 82 -2.24 0.04 4.54
CA ILE A 82 -2.81 -0.97 3.64
C ILE A 82 -3.79 -1.80 4.45
N ASP A 83 -5.08 -1.56 4.27
CA ASP A 83 -6.15 -2.15 5.06
C ASP A 83 -7.03 -3.07 4.22
N ARG A 84 -7.24 -4.30 4.69
CA ARG A 84 -8.17 -5.23 4.04
C ARG A 84 -9.60 -4.78 4.30
N ILE A 85 -10.37 -4.64 3.23
CA ILE A 85 -11.80 -4.36 3.26
C ILE A 85 -12.58 -5.68 3.32
N ALA A 86 -12.28 -6.61 2.42
CA ALA A 86 -13.02 -7.86 2.28
C ALA A 86 -12.17 -8.99 1.66
N GLY A 87 -12.70 -10.21 1.72
CA GLY A 87 -12.12 -11.37 1.05
C GLY A 87 -11.18 -12.22 1.91
N ASN A 88 -10.35 -13.04 1.26
CA ASN A 88 -9.50 -14.04 1.88
C ASN A 88 -8.34 -13.45 2.72
N ASN A 89 -8.34 -13.72 4.03
CA ASN A 89 -7.31 -13.22 4.97
C ASN A 89 -5.89 -13.73 4.63
N ARG A 90 -5.74 -15.01 4.27
CA ARG A 90 -4.43 -15.61 3.99
C ARG A 90 -3.79 -14.98 2.76
N LYS A 91 -4.56 -14.77 1.70
CA LYS A 91 -4.07 -14.09 0.49
C LYS A 91 -3.65 -12.65 0.78
N PHE A 92 -4.41 -11.93 1.59
CA PHE A 92 -4.03 -10.58 2.00
C PHE A 92 -2.73 -10.58 2.82
N THR A 93 -2.56 -11.50 3.78
CA THR A 93 -1.29 -11.67 4.50
C THR A 93 -0.13 -11.90 3.55
N THR A 94 -0.26 -12.83 2.60
CA THR A 94 0.79 -13.12 1.62
C THR A 94 1.12 -11.92 0.73
N LEU A 95 0.11 -11.12 0.35
CA LEU A 95 0.36 -9.87 -0.37
C LEU A 95 1.17 -8.89 0.49
N CYS A 96 0.80 -8.68 1.76
CA CYS A 96 1.54 -7.82 2.67
C CYS A 96 2.98 -8.31 2.91
N GLU A 97 3.20 -9.61 3.06
CA GLU A 97 4.54 -10.22 3.16
C GLU A 97 5.39 -9.90 1.93
N ALA A 98 4.81 -10.01 0.72
CA ALA A 98 5.50 -9.70 -0.52
C ALA A 98 5.83 -8.20 -0.65
N ILE A 99 4.92 -7.31 -0.21
CA ILE A 99 5.19 -5.86 -0.16
C ILE A 99 6.37 -5.57 0.77
N GLN A 100 6.42 -6.19 1.96
CA GLN A 100 7.53 -5.97 2.86
C GLN A 100 8.86 -6.45 2.29
N GLN A 101 8.91 -7.65 1.73
CA GLN A 101 10.13 -8.16 1.08
C GLN A 101 10.63 -7.26 -0.05
N LYS A 102 9.71 -6.56 -0.73
CA LYS A 102 10.05 -5.71 -1.88
C LYS A 102 10.46 -4.30 -1.49
N PHE A 103 9.80 -3.72 -0.49
CA PHE A 103 9.90 -2.29 -0.19
C PHE A 103 10.55 -1.96 1.15
N VAL A 104 10.51 -2.85 2.14
CA VAL A 104 11.07 -2.60 3.48
C VAL A 104 12.56 -2.89 3.47
N THR A 105 13.35 -1.90 3.89
CA THR A 105 14.82 -2.03 4.01
C THR A 105 15.14 -2.44 5.45
N THR A 106 16.09 -3.36 5.62
CA THR A 106 16.56 -3.83 6.94
C THR A 106 17.87 -3.17 7.34
#